data_AF-A0A3D3LCT9-F1
#
_entry.id   AF-A0A3D3LCT9-F1
#
_cell.length_a   1.000
_cell.length_b   1.000
_cell.length_c   1.000
_cell.angle_alpha   90.00
_cell.angle_beta   90.00
_cell.angle_gamma   90.00
#
_symmetry.space_group_name_H-M   'P 1'
#
loop_
_entity.id
_entity.type
_entity.pdbx_description
1 polymer ?
#
loop_
_entity_poly.entity_id
_entity_poly.type
_entity_poly.pdbx_seq_one_letter_code
_entity_poly.pdbx_strand_id
1 'polypeptide(L)'
;MNRALLCLAASTALISAADDWQAIAPSFTPPAGFAADLGHYKSPLIFNDGRPVQTPAQWQERRREILHAWHTLMGPWPPVLEKPALQVLETTRRENLTQKRVRLQIARQQTGEGYLLIPDGPGPFPAVFVPFYDPETSAGLTGKPFRDFAWQLARRGFVTLSIGSPGGDARRPVLTPGARR
;
A
#
# COMPACT_ATOMS: atom_id res chain seq x y z
N MET A 1 -56.57 21.87 17.89
CA MET A 1 -56.48 21.20 16.56
C MET A 1 -55.38 21.90 15.78
N ASN A 2 -54.62 21.16 14.96
CA ASN A 2 -53.37 21.51 14.23
C ASN A 2 -52.05 21.44 15.01
N ARG A 3 -51.43 20.25 14.94
CA ARG A 3 -49.98 20.02 15.12
C ARG A 3 -49.29 20.31 13.78
N ALA A 4 -48.34 21.22 13.77
CA ALA A 4 -47.42 21.39 12.65
C ALA A 4 -46.34 20.28 12.72
N LEU A 5 -46.26 19.45 11.69
CA LEU A 5 -45.09 18.58 11.47
C LEU A 5 -43.99 19.42 10.82
N LEU A 6 -42.86 19.55 11.51
CA LEU A 6 -41.61 20.03 10.93
C LEU A 6 -40.90 18.82 10.29
N CYS A 7 -40.91 18.72 8.96
CA CYS A 7 -40.07 17.76 8.24
C CYS A 7 -38.64 18.32 8.18
N LEU A 8 -37.73 17.75 8.96
CA LEU A 8 -36.29 18.00 8.85
C LEU A 8 -35.78 17.24 7.61
N ALA A 9 -35.57 17.93 6.50
CA ALA A 9 -34.89 17.34 5.35
C ALA A 9 -33.39 17.21 5.68
N ALA A 10 -32.94 15.99 5.94
CA ALA A 10 -31.53 15.67 6.02
C ALA A 10 -30.94 15.76 4.61
N SER A 11 -30.27 16.88 4.30
CA SER A 11 -29.46 17.00 3.09
C SER A 11 -28.24 16.10 3.20
N THR A 12 -28.34 14.88 2.70
CA THR A 12 -27.16 14.09 2.32
C THR A 12 -26.52 14.79 1.13
N ALA A 13 -25.43 15.53 1.37
CA ALA A 13 -24.58 16.00 0.31
C ALA A 13 -24.01 14.78 -0.43
N LEU A 14 -24.55 14.49 -1.61
CA LEU A 14 -23.91 13.64 -2.59
C LEU A 14 -22.59 14.33 -2.96
N ILE A 15 -21.47 13.82 -2.46
CA ILE A 15 -20.15 14.22 -2.91
C ILE A 15 -20.08 13.83 -4.39
N SER A 16 -20.13 14.81 -5.27
CA SER A 16 -20.07 14.64 -6.73
C SER A 16 -18.66 14.21 -7.12
N ALA A 17 -18.45 12.89 -7.26
CA ALA A 17 -17.19 12.33 -7.75
C ALA A 17 -16.77 12.85 -9.14
N ALA A 18 -17.69 13.46 -9.89
CA ALA A 18 -17.45 13.99 -11.23
C ALA A 18 -16.61 15.28 -11.22
N ASP A 19 -16.81 16.15 -10.23
CA ASP A 19 -16.11 17.44 -10.13
C ASP A 19 -14.64 17.26 -9.69
N ASP A 20 -14.39 16.27 -8.83
CA ASP A 20 -13.04 15.92 -8.37
C ASP A 20 -12.19 15.30 -9.51
N TRP A 21 -12.80 14.50 -10.38
CA TRP A 21 -12.07 13.88 -11.50
C TRP A 21 -11.54 14.91 -12.48
N GLN A 22 -12.34 15.93 -12.82
CA GLN A 22 -11.94 16.98 -13.76
C GLN A 22 -10.72 17.78 -13.24
N ALA A 23 -10.61 17.95 -11.92
CA ALA A 23 -9.49 18.62 -11.29
C ALA A 23 -8.17 17.84 -11.39
N ILE A 24 -8.23 16.50 -11.29
CA ILE A 24 -7.02 15.65 -11.29
C ILE A 24 -6.71 15.00 -12.65
N ALA A 25 -7.68 14.90 -13.56
CA ALA A 25 -7.53 14.29 -14.88
C ALA A 25 -6.29 14.79 -15.65
N PRO A 26 -5.96 16.10 -15.64
CA PRO A 26 -4.74 16.60 -16.30
C PRO A 26 -3.45 16.01 -15.72
N SER A 27 -3.42 15.65 -14.43
CA SER A 27 -2.23 15.06 -13.79
C SER A 27 -1.95 13.61 -14.21
N PHE A 28 -2.89 12.96 -14.90
CA PHE A 28 -2.70 11.62 -15.48
C PHE A 28 -2.17 11.66 -16.92
N THR A 29 -1.91 12.84 -17.47
CA THR A 29 -1.29 13.02 -18.79
C THR A 29 0.12 13.59 -18.62
N PRO A 30 1.15 13.06 -19.31
CA PRO A 30 2.46 13.70 -19.31
C PRO A 30 2.39 15.15 -19.83
N PRO A 31 3.22 16.07 -19.33
CA PRO A 31 3.32 17.41 -19.91
C PRO A 31 3.64 17.32 -21.41
N ALA A 32 3.10 18.25 -22.21
CA ALA A 32 3.15 18.18 -23.68
C ALA A 32 4.57 17.97 -24.25
N GLY A 33 5.59 18.59 -23.63
CA GLY A 33 7.00 18.44 -24.04
C GLY A 33 7.60 17.04 -23.83
N PHE A 34 6.96 16.19 -23.03
CA PHE A 34 7.41 14.82 -22.73
C PHE A 34 6.47 13.73 -23.23
N ALA A 35 5.33 14.07 -23.84
CA ALA A 35 4.31 13.09 -24.21
C ALA A 35 4.80 11.97 -25.15
N ALA A 36 5.81 12.26 -25.98
CA ALA A 36 6.45 11.29 -26.88
C ALA A 36 7.93 11.05 -26.57
N ASP A 37 8.46 11.65 -25.49
CA ASP A 37 9.86 11.49 -25.10
C ASP A 37 10.01 10.34 -24.11
N LEU A 38 10.37 9.17 -24.64
CA LEU A 38 10.69 7.98 -23.85
C LEU A 38 12.18 7.92 -23.48
N GLY A 39 12.97 8.94 -23.83
CA GLY A 39 14.43 8.93 -23.74
C GLY A 39 15.09 7.82 -24.58
N HIS A 40 16.35 7.53 -24.27
CA HIS A 40 17.11 6.44 -24.90
C HIS A 40 16.94 5.10 -24.17
N TYR A 41 15.82 4.92 -23.46
CA TYR A 41 15.56 3.72 -22.68
C TYR A 41 14.94 2.62 -23.55
N LYS A 42 15.32 1.38 -23.28
CA LYS A 42 14.74 0.22 -23.95
C LYS A 42 13.29 0.03 -23.51
N SER A 43 12.38 -0.06 -24.48
CA SER A 43 10.97 -0.38 -24.20
C SER A 43 10.83 -1.74 -23.50
N PRO A 44 9.96 -1.86 -22.47
CA PRO A 44 9.67 -3.14 -21.84
C PRO A 44 9.03 -4.14 -22.82
N LEU A 45 8.48 -3.67 -23.94
CA LEU A 45 7.89 -4.46 -25.02
C LEU A 45 8.92 -4.96 -26.05
N ILE A 46 10.21 -4.94 -25.71
CA ILE A 46 11.29 -5.50 -26.54
C ILE A 46 12.04 -6.56 -25.71
N PHE A 47 12.14 -7.78 -26.23
CA PHE A 47 12.92 -8.89 -25.65
C PHE A 47 14.42 -8.56 -25.59
N ASN A 48 15.22 -9.27 -24.79
CA ASN A 48 16.67 -9.02 -24.73
C ASN A 48 17.40 -9.31 -26.05
N ASP A 49 16.83 -10.17 -26.89
CA ASP A 49 17.28 -10.47 -28.24
C ASP A 49 16.86 -9.42 -29.30
N GLY A 50 16.11 -8.38 -28.92
CA GLY A 50 15.67 -7.31 -29.81
C GLY A 50 14.31 -7.56 -30.50
N ARG A 51 13.70 -8.74 -30.36
CA ARG A 51 12.37 -8.99 -30.92
C ARG A 51 11.30 -8.14 -30.22
N PRO A 52 10.27 -7.65 -30.94
CA PRO A 52 9.15 -6.96 -30.34
C PRO A 52 8.13 -7.91 -29.71
N VAL A 53 7.50 -7.47 -28.62
CA VAL A 53 6.31 -8.09 -28.01
C VAL A 53 5.07 -7.56 -28.72
N GLN A 54 4.34 -8.45 -29.38
CA GLN A 54 3.15 -8.12 -30.19
C GLN A 54 1.87 -8.76 -29.65
N THR A 55 1.97 -9.79 -28.80
CA THR A 55 0.80 -10.53 -28.29
C THR A 55 0.81 -10.67 -26.76
N PRO A 56 -0.36 -10.90 -26.13
CA PRO A 56 -0.42 -11.19 -24.69
C PRO A 56 0.41 -12.40 -24.28
N ALA A 57 0.53 -13.42 -25.14
CA ALA A 57 1.37 -14.59 -24.87
C ALA A 57 2.86 -14.23 -24.83
N GLN A 58 3.33 -13.44 -25.81
CA GLN A 58 4.69 -12.90 -25.83
C GLN A 58 4.96 -11.98 -24.64
N TRP A 59 3.95 -11.24 -24.17
CA TRP A 59 4.08 -10.44 -22.94
C TRP A 59 4.33 -11.32 -21.72
N GLN A 60 3.66 -12.47 -21.59
CA GLN A 60 3.93 -13.40 -20.48
C GLN A 60 5.36 -13.94 -20.53
N GLU A 61 5.91 -14.21 -21.71
CA GLU A 61 7.32 -14.56 -21.89
C GLU A 61 8.25 -13.41 -21.48
N ARG A 62 8.02 -12.21 -21.99
CA ARG A 62 8.82 -11.03 -21.68
C ARG A 62 8.78 -10.68 -20.19
N ARG A 63 7.63 -10.83 -19.53
CA ARG A 63 7.48 -10.63 -18.09
C ARG A 63 8.39 -11.58 -17.29
N ARG A 64 8.48 -12.85 -17.70
CA ARG A 64 9.39 -13.82 -17.05
C ARG A 64 10.86 -13.42 -17.23
N GLU A 65 11.22 -12.96 -18.42
CA GLU A 65 12.58 -12.48 -18.73
C GLU A 65 12.97 -11.26 -17.87
N ILE A 66 12.07 -10.27 -17.76
CA ILE A 66 12.27 -9.10 -16.89
C ILE A 66 12.43 -9.52 -15.43
N LEU A 67 11.54 -10.38 -14.93
CA LEU A 67 11.57 -10.86 -13.55
C LEU A 67 12.89 -11.60 -13.25
N HIS A 68 13.32 -12.45 -14.18
CA HIS A 68 14.58 -13.18 -14.06
C HIS A 68 15.77 -12.22 -13.97
N ALA A 69 15.84 -11.21 -14.84
CA ALA A 69 16.90 -10.22 -14.81
C ALA A 69 16.97 -9.49 -13.45
N TRP A 70 15.82 -9.07 -12.90
CA TRP A 70 15.75 -8.44 -11.59
C TRP A 70 16.22 -9.36 -10.46
N HIS A 71 15.81 -10.63 -10.44
CA HIS A 71 16.26 -11.59 -9.42
C HIS A 71 17.75 -11.91 -9.54
N THR A 72 18.32 -11.92 -10.74
CA THR A 72 19.77 -12.07 -10.92
C THR A 72 20.53 -10.87 -10.34
N LEU A 73 20.03 -9.65 -10.56
CA LEU A 73 20.67 -8.42 -10.07
C LEU A 73 20.55 -8.24 -8.56
N MET A 74 19.36 -8.47 -8.01
CA MET A 74 19.10 -8.29 -6.57
C MET A 74 19.58 -9.46 -5.71
N GLY A 75 19.87 -10.60 -6.35
CA GLY A 75 20.13 -11.88 -5.69
C GLY A 75 18.86 -12.73 -5.56
N PRO A 76 19.01 -14.03 -5.27
CA PRO A 76 17.88 -14.94 -5.18
C PRO A 76 16.92 -14.47 -4.10
N TRP A 77 15.62 -14.51 -4.44
CA TRP A 77 14.58 -14.22 -3.46
C TRP A 77 14.69 -15.24 -2.30
N PRO A 78 14.62 -14.80 -1.03
CA PRO A 78 14.67 -15.73 0.09
C PRO A 78 13.45 -16.65 0.10
N PRO A 79 13.53 -17.84 0.71
CA PRO A 79 12.38 -18.72 0.88
C PRO A 79 11.21 -17.99 1.54
N VAL A 80 10.01 -18.15 0.98
CA VAL A 80 8.78 -17.55 1.51
C VAL A 80 8.52 -18.09 2.92
N LEU A 81 8.11 -17.18 3.82
CA LEU A 81 7.60 -17.55 5.13
C LEU A 81 6.11 -17.90 4.99
N GLU A 82 5.79 -19.19 4.85
CA GLU A 82 4.40 -19.66 4.63
C GLU A 82 3.45 -19.31 5.79
N LYS A 83 3.98 -19.27 7.02
CA LYS A 83 3.21 -19.00 8.24
C LYS A 83 4.02 -18.05 9.13
N PRO A 84 4.09 -16.75 8.79
CA PRO A 84 4.86 -15.80 9.58
C PRO A 84 4.24 -15.68 10.97
N ALA A 85 5.06 -15.72 12.02
CA ALA A 85 4.58 -15.51 13.38
C ALA A 85 4.05 -14.08 13.55
N LEU A 86 2.86 -13.96 14.14
CA LEU A 86 2.21 -12.69 14.47
C LEU A 86 1.86 -12.67 15.96
N GLN A 87 2.39 -11.70 16.68
CA GLN A 87 2.08 -11.45 18.08
C GLN A 87 1.33 -10.13 18.23
N VAL A 88 0.21 -10.14 18.95
CA VAL A 88 -0.49 -8.92 19.36
C VAL A 88 0.17 -8.40 20.63
N LEU A 89 0.73 -7.19 20.56
CA LEU A 89 1.37 -6.53 21.70
C LEU A 89 0.38 -5.66 22.48
N GLU A 90 -0.57 -5.06 21.76
CA GLU A 90 -1.57 -4.15 22.33
C GLU A 90 -2.83 -4.17 21.47
N THR A 91 -3.99 -3.97 22.10
CA THR A 91 -5.25 -3.77 21.39
C THR A 91 -5.97 -2.58 22.00
N THR A 92 -6.35 -1.63 21.15
CA THR A 92 -7.10 -0.43 21.53
C THR A 92 -8.31 -0.24 20.63
N ARG A 93 -9.35 0.41 21.17
CA ARG A 93 -10.48 0.90 20.40
C ARG A 93 -10.20 2.31 19.94
N ARG A 94 -10.39 2.58 18.65
CA ARG A 94 -10.23 3.91 18.06
C ARG A 94 -11.37 4.14 17.07
N GLU A 95 -12.31 5.00 17.43
CA GLU A 95 -13.56 5.19 16.67
C GLU A 95 -14.28 3.84 16.42
N ASN A 96 -14.68 3.59 15.18
CA ASN A 96 -15.30 2.36 14.68
C ASN A 96 -14.28 1.30 14.24
N LEU A 97 -13.09 1.31 14.85
CA LEU A 97 -11.98 0.42 14.49
C LEU A 97 -11.38 -0.23 15.75
N THR A 98 -10.93 -1.47 15.58
CA THR A 98 -9.96 -2.10 16.49
C THR A 98 -8.56 -1.85 15.94
N GLN A 99 -7.73 -1.16 16.73
CA GLN A 99 -6.31 -0.98 16.44
C GLN A 99 -5.50 -2.00 17.24
N LYS A 100 -4.61 -2.73 16.58
CA LYS A 100 -3.67 -3.66 17.21
C LYS A 100 -2.25 -3.25 16.90
N ARG A 101 -1.44 -3.03 17.92
CA ARG A 101 0.02 -3.01 17.74
C ARG A 101 0.49 -4.45 17.72
N VAL A 102 1.21 -4.82 16.66
CA VAL A 102 1.60 -6.20 16.39
C VAL A 102 3.10 -6.29 16.16
N ARG A 103 3.68 -7.45 16.50
CA ARG A 103 5.02 -7.86 16.07
C ARG A 103 4.88 -8.99 15.06
N LEU A 104 5.38 -8.77 13.85
CA LEU A 104 5.30 -9.70 12.73
C LEU A 104 6.70 -10.23 12.37
N GLN A 105 6.79 -11.52 12.08
CA GLN A 105 7.97 -12.10 11.45
C GLN A 105 8.04 -11.70 9.97
N ILE A 106 9.05 -10.92 9.61
CA ILE A 106 9.23 -10.37 8.25
C ILE A 106 10.32 -11.08 7.45
N ALA A 107 11.27 -11.73 8.13
CA ALA A 107 12.25 -12.63 7.52
C ALA A 107 12.72 -13.68 8.55
N ARG A 108 13.55 -14.64 8.11
CA ARG A 108 14.19 -15.59 9.03
C ARG A 108 14.96 -14.80 10.10
N GLN A 109 14.65 -15.07 11.37
CA GLN A 109 15.25 -14.41 12.53
C GLN A 109 15.05 -12.88 12.59
N GLN A 110 14.08 -12.33 11.85
CA GLN A 110 13.77 -10.91 11.86
C GLN A 110 12.29 -10.67 12.09
N THR A 111 12.00 -9.77 13.03
CA THR A 111 10.66 -9.25 13.27
C THR A 111 10.60 -7.74 13.04
N GLY A 112 9.41 -7.24 12.78
CA GLY A 112 9.08 -5.81 12.75
C GLY A 112 7.80 -5.54 13.53
N GLU A 113 7.72 -4.37 14.16
CA GLU A 113 6.46 -3.89 14.74
C GLU A 113 5.65 -3.09 13.73
N GLY A 114 4.33 -3.17 13.86
CA GLY A 114 3.38 -2.50 12.98
C GLY A 114 2.03 -2.31 13.62
N TYR A 115 1.12 -1.68 12.88
CA TYR A 115 -0.26 -1.44 13.31
C TYR A 115 -1.23 -2.11 12.36
N LEU A 116 -2.03 -3.02 12.90
CA LEU A 116 -3.15 -3.66 12.22
C LEU A 116 -4.44 -2.93 12.61
N LEU A 117 -5.06 -2.25 11.65
CA LEU A 117 -6.34 -1.56 11.83
C LEU A 117 -7.45 -2.41 11.22
N ILE A 118 -8.47 -2.70 12.02
CA ILE A 118 -9.57 -3.59 11.66
C ILE A 118 -10.88 -2.83 11.82
N PRO A 119 -11.65 -2.62 10.75
CA PRO A 119 -12.97 -2.02 10.84
C PRO A 119 -13.96 -2.88 11.61
N ASP A 120 -14.93 -2.22 12.25
CA ASP A 120 -16.06 -2.91 12.84
C ASP A 120 -16.94 -3.55 11.76
N GLY A 121 -17.55 -4.68 12.12
CA GLY A 121 -18.47 -5.40 11.27
C GLY A 121 -18.11 -6.88 11.13
N PRO A 122 -18.94 -7.64 10.40
CA PRO A 122 -18.80 -9.10 10.29
C PRO A 122 -17.64 -9.54 9.38
N GLY A 123 -17.14 -8.66 8.50
CA GLY A 123 -16.16 -9.03 7.47
C GLY A 123 -16.70 -10.10 6.48
N PRO A 124 -15.83 -10.72 5.66
CA PRO A 124 -14.42 -10.37 5.48
C PRO A 124 -14.26 -8.98 4.85
N PHE A 125 -13.16 -8.32 5.17
CA PHE A 125 -12.83 -7.01 4.61
C PHE A 125 -11.76 -7.13 3.53
N PRO A 126 -11.76 -6.25 2.52
CA PRO A 126 -10.58 -6.11 1.66
C PRO A 126 -9.38 -5.68 2.51
N ALA A 127 -8.19 -6.17 2.17
CA ALA A 127 -6.98 -5.94 2.94
C ALA A 127 -5.95 -5.11 2.14
N VAL A 128 -5.28 -4.18 2.82
CA VAL A 128 -4.18 -3.39 2.24
C VAL A 128 -2.95 -3.47 3.13
N PHE A 129 -1.83 -3.89 2.52
CA PHE A 129 -0.51 -3.80 3.13
C PHE A 129 0.07 -2.42 2.85
N VAL A 130 0.45 -1.68 3.89
CA VAL A 130 0.89 -0.28 3.79
C VAL A 130 2.32 -0.17 4.31
N PRO A 131 3.34 -0.38 3.46
CA PRO A 131 4.72 -0.13 3.83
C PRO A 131 5.00 1.37 3.86
N PHE A 132 5.62 1.85 4.94
CA PHE A 132 6.13 3.22 5.05
C PHE A 132 7.47 3.22 5.81
N TYR A 133 8.11 4.38 6.00
CA TYR A 133 9.39 4.44 6.72
C TYR A 133 9.25 3.99 8.18
N ASP A 134 8.26 4.54 8.89
CA ASP A 134 7.83 4.15 10.24
C ASP A 134 6.37 3.68 10.19
N PRO A 135 5.97 2.69 11.02
CA PRO A 135 4.61 2.15 10.99
C PRO A 135 3.56 3.13 11.55
N GLU A 136 3.94 4.06 12.42
CA GLU A 136 3.05 5.01 13.10
C GLU A 136 2.44 6.02 12.12
N THR A 137 3.24 6.51 11.16
CA THR A 137 2.82 7.59 10.26
C THR A 137 1.62 7.18 9.41
N SER A 138 1.68 6.02 8.75
CA SER A 138 0.56 5.52 7.96
C SER A 138 -0.63 5.10 8.81
N ALA A 139 -0.42 4.72 10.07
CA ALA A 139 -1.49 4.49 11.03
C ALA A 139 -2.13 5.78 11.59
N GLY A 140 -1.66 6.96 11.15
CA GLY A 140 -2.19 8.26 11.59
C GLY A 140 -1.87 8.57 13.05
N LEU A 141 -0.68 8.21 13.52
CA LEU A 141 -0.24 8.38 14.92
C LEU A 141 0.87 9.44 15.10
N THR A 142 1.40 10.03 14.02
CA THR A 142 2.55 10.97 14.10
C THR A 142 2.19 12.43 13.79
N GLY A 143 0.92 12.76 13.58
CA GLY A 143 0.46 14.12 13.23
C GLY A 143 0.96 14.63 11.86
N LYS A 144 1.74 13.83 11.11
CA LYS A 144 2.24 14.18 9.78
C LYS A 144 1.06 14.21 8.80
N PRO A 145 0.73 15.36 8.20
CA PRO A 145 -0.42 15.45 7.31
C PRO A 145 -0.19 14.64 6.02
N PHE A 146 -1.30 14.15 5.45
CA PHE A 146 -1.38 13.48 4.14
C PHE A 146 -0.53 12.21 3.98
N ARG A 147 -0.22 11.53 5.09
CA ARG A 147 0.59 10.30 5.09
C ARG A 147 -0.05 9.17 5.90
N ASP A 148 -1.27 9.40 6.39
CA ASP A 148 -2.10 8.52 7.19
C ASP A 148 -2.89 7.53 6.32
N PHE A 149 -2.22 6.92 5.32
CA PHE A 149 -2.85 6.10 4.29
C PHE A 149 -3.64 4.91 4.88
N ALA A 150 -3.03 4.18 5.82
CA ALA A 150 -3.66 3.03 6.46
C ALA A 150 -4.89 3.46 7.26
N TRP A 151 -4.79 4.56 8.00
CA TRP A 151 -5.91 5.14 8.73
C TRP A 151 -7.08 5.52 7.81
N GLN A 152 -6.81 6.23 6.72
CA GLN A 152 -7.85 6.64 5.77
C GLN A 152 -8.53 5.46 5.09
N LEU A 153 -7.77 4.42 4.72
CA LEU A 153 -8.33 3.20 4.14
C LEU A 153 -9.13 2.39 5.18
N ALA A 154 -8.65 2.30 6.42
CA ALA A 154 -9.35 1.58 7.47
C ALA A 154 -10.73 2.18 7.75
N ARG A 155 -10.83 3.51 7.82
CA ARG A 155 -12.12 4.21 7.97
C ARG A 155 -13.09 3.98 6.79
N ARG A 156 -12.58 3.52 5.65
CA ARG A 156 -13.35 3.18 4.44
C ARG A 156 -13.64 1.67 4.31
N GLY A 157 -13.41 0.89 5.37
CA GLY A 157 -13.79 -0.52 5.43
C GLY A 157 -12.70 -1.50 4.98
N PHE A 158 -11.45 -1.07 4.87
CA PHE A 158 -10.32 -1.97 4.61
C PHE A 158 -9.68 -2.43 5.93
N VAL A 159 -9.26 -3.68 6.02
CA VAL A 159 -8.25 -4.06 7.02
C VAL A 159 -6.89 -3.58 6.52
N THR A 160 -6.13 -2.88 7.35
CA THR A 160 -4.82 -2.37 6.94
C THR A 160 -3.72 -2.82 7.87
N LEU A 161 -2.60 -3.27 7.31
CA LEU A 161 -1.37 -3.52 8.06
C LEU A 161 -0.33 -2.47 7.69
N SER A 162 -0.09 -1.52 8.59
CA SER A 162 0.99 -0.53 8.47
C SER A 162 2.28 -1.10 9.04
N ILE A 163 3.36 -1.10 8.24
CA ILE A 163 4.67 -1.60 8.67
C ILE A 163 5.80 -0.66 8.24
N GLY A 164 6.82 -0.58 9.08
CA GLY A 164 8.02 0.23 8.85
C GLY A 164 9.21 -0.56 8.34
N SER A 165 10.35 0.13 8.26
CA SER A 165 11.64 -0.54 8.17
C SER A 165 11.93 -1.35 9.45
N PRO A 166 12.68 -2.46 9.38
CA PRO A 166 13.05 -3.23 10.58
C PRO A 166 13.72 -2.33 11.63
N GLY A 167 13.21 -2.30 12.86
CA GLY A 167 13.71 -1.40 13.91
C GLY A 167 13.08 0.00 13.92
N GLY A 168 12.10 0.28 13.05
CA GLY A 168 11.26 1.49 13.07
C GLY A 168 11.82 2.66 12.28
N ASP A 169 13.07 3.06 12.50
CA ASP A 169 13.71 4.15 11.74
C ASP A 169 14.35 3.61 10.46
N ALA A 170 13.80 4.00 9.31
CA ALA A 170 14.35 3.66 7.99
C ALA A 170 15.79 4.13 7.77
N ARG A 171 16.25 5.16 8.50
CA ARG A 171 17.64 5.64 8.44
C ARG A 171 18.58 4.82 9.34
N ARG A 172 18.04 4.03 10.27
CA ARG A 172 18.78 3.22 11.24
C ARG A 172 18.15 1.83 11.39
N PRO A 173 18.06 1.05 10.30
CA PRO A 173 17.38 -0.24 10.36
C PRO A 173 18.14 -1.24 11.24
N VAL A 174 17.42 -2.06 11.97
CA VAL A 174 17.99 -3.22 12.67
C VAL A 174 18.22 -4.33 11.66
N LEU A 175 19.48 -4.57 11.34
CA LEU A 175 19.90 -5.59 10.38
C LEU A 175 20.22 -6.92 11.07
N THR A 176 19.76 -8.02 10.48
CA THR A 176 20.23 -9.36 10.85
C THR A 176 21.73 -9.51 10.56
N PRO A 177 22.45 -10.45 11.21
CA PRO A 177 23.86 -10.69 10.94
C PRO A 177 24.17 -10.94 9.45
N GLY A 178 23.32 -11.68 8.74
CA GLY A 178 23.49 -11.96 7.30
C GLY A 178 23.16 -10.78 6.37
N ALA A 179 22.60 -9.69 6.91
CA ALA A 179 22.30 -8.48 6.15
C ALA A 179 23.37 -7.38 6.30
N ARG A 180 24.34 -7.56 7.20
CA ARG A 180 25.50 -6.68 7.32
C ARG A 180 26.53 -7.10 6.27
N ARG A 181 26.70 -6.28 5.23
CA ARG A 181 27.81 -6.42 4.27
C ARG A 181 29.06 -5.76 4.82
#